data_AF-A0A1I4ZNT7-F1
#
_entry.id   AF-A0A1I4ZNT7-F1
#
_cell.length_a   1.000
_cell.length_b   1.000
_cell.length_c   1.000
_cell.angle_alpha   90.00
_cell.angle_beta   90.00
_cell.angle_gamma   90.00
#
_symmetry.space_group_name_H-M   'P 1'
#
loop_
_entity.id
_entity.type
_entity.pdbx_description
1 polymer ?
#
loop_
_entity_poly.entity_id
_entity_poly.type
_entity_poly.pdbx_seq_one_letter_code
_entity_poly.pdbx_strand_id
1 'polypeptide(L)'
;MRKIAILLLLLALTGCAYPQDQAPKPMEPNPVPQGNSGIKVEQPEEPEPEESEEIPIYLEDLPIILSIREPNSIGTVYLDATYINKSEYPITRYFMTILLKDKNEKTYLSSHDTVLPGETSPNFDSFGPQTMDINDVEKLTLEITAKTENNKELYIEYDYKLGWAEWYYAD
;
A
#
# COMPACT_ATOMS: atom_id res chain seq x y z
N MET A 1 -1.52 -17.07 25.97
CA MET A 1 -2.89 -17.46 25.59
C MET A 1 -3.51 -16.33 24.78
N ARG A 2 -3.49 -16.43 23.45
CA ARG A 2 -4.05 -15.42 22.54
C ARG A 2 -5.50 -15.79 22.23
N LYS A 3 -6.44 -14.92 22.57
CA LYS A 3 -7.87 -15.09 22.23
C LYS A 3 -8.11 -14.45 20.86
N ILE A 4 -8.41 -15.27 19.87
CA ILE A 4 -8.86 -14.85 18.54
C ILE A 4 -10.38 -14.65 18.63
N ALA A 5 -10.85 -13.43 18.38
CA ALA A 5 -12.28 -13.12 18.27
C ALA A 5 -12.66 -13.10 16.79
N ILE A 6 -13.44 -14.08 16.35
CA ILE A 6 -14.02 -14.15 15.01
C ILE A 6 -15.34 -13.37 15.05
N LEU A 7 -15.40 -12.27 14.30
CA LEU A 7 -16.61 -11.47 14.12
C LEU A 7 -17.37 -11.96 12.88
N LEU A 8 -18.48 -12.66 13.10
CA LEU A 8 -19.44 -13.07 12.07
C LEU A 8 -20.40 -11.92 11.78
N LEU A 9 -20.33 -11.36 10.56
CA LEU A 9 -21.25 -10.33 10.08
C LEU A 9 -22.41 -11.00 9.31
N LEU A 10 -23.63 -10.91 9.85
CA LEU A 10 -24.86 -11.41 9.23
C LEU A 10 -25.45 -10.34 8.29
N LEU A 11 -25.54 -10.66 6.99
CA LEU A 11 -26.26 -9.89 5.98
C LEU A 11 -27.77 -10.19 6.08
N ALA A 12 -28.59 -9.17 6.37
CA ALA A 12 -30.04 -9.23 6.23
C ALA A 12 -30.45 -8.48 4.95
N LEU A 13 -30.84 -9.22 3.91
CA LEU A 13 -31.45 -8.68 2.69
C LEU A 13 -32.96 -8.50 2.92
N THR A 14 -33.42 -7.25 2.87
CA THR A 14 -34.84 -6.89 2.99
C THR A 14 -35.53 -6.86 1.61
N GLY A 15 -36.53 -7.72 1.45
CA GLY A 15 -37.88 -7.39 0.96
C GLY A 15 -38.08 -6.95 -0.51
N CYS A 16 -38.61 -7.87 -1.31
CA CYS A 16 -39.17 -7.65 -2.65
C CYS A 16 -40.50 -6.86 -2.64
N ALA A 17 -40.76 -6.09 -3.70
CA ALA A 17 -42.10 -5.67 -4.10
C ALA A 17 -42.23 -5.67 -5.64
N TYR A 18 -43.07 -6.56 -6.17
CA TYR A 18 -43.53 -6.58 -7.57
C TYR A 18 -45.07 -6.54 -7.58
N PRO A 19 -45.73 -5.71 -8.42
CA PRO A 19 -47.19 -5.75 -8.59
C PRO A 19 -47.65 -6.84 -9.57
N GLN A 20 -48.83 -7.41 -9.27
CA GLN A 20 -49.57 -8.37 -10.09
C GLN A 20 -50.36 -7.69 -11.22
N ASP A 21 -50.51 -8.37 -12.37
CA ASP A 21 -51.75 -8.34 -13.14
C ASP A 21 -52.04 -9.69 -13.83
N GLN A 22 -53.34 -9.97 -14.00
CA GLN A 22 -54.03 -11.28 -13.98
C GLN A 22 -54.11 -11.98 -15.37
N ALA A 23 -53.77 -13.28 -15.49
CA ALA A 23 -54.62 -14.51 -15.59
C ALA A 23 -55.49 -14.68 -16.89
N PRO A 24 -55.54 -15.89 -17.51
CA PRO A 24 -56.46 -16.95 -17.04
C PRO A 24 -55.95 -18.42 -17.17
N LYS A 25 -56.65 -19.37 -16.50
CA LYS A 25 -56.49 -20.85 -16.46
C LYS A 25 -57.76 -21.55 -17.06
N PRO A 26 -57.92 -22.91 -17.17
CA PRO A 26 -57.07 -24.00 -17.71
C PRO A 26 -57.88 -25.11 -18.50
N MET A 27 -57.19 -26.25 -18.82
CA MET A 27 -57.62 -27.63 -19.23
C MET A 27 -57.49 -27.96 -20.74
N GLU A 28 -56.91 -29.08 -21.23
CA GLU A 28 -56.60 -30.42 -20.70
C GLU A 28 -55.51 -31.13 -21.60
N PRO A 29 -54.99 -32.35 -21.27
CA PRO A 29 -53.69 -32.86 -21.73
C PRO A 29 -53.72 -33.71 -23.01
N ASN A 30 -52.54 -33.94 -23.63
CA ASN A 30 -52.24 -35.15 -24.43
C ASN A 30 -50.72 -35.36 -24.64
N PRO A 31 -50.26 -36.58 -25.02
CA PRO A 31 -49.07 -37.22 -24.45
C PRO A 31 -47.76 -37.09 -25.26
N VAL A 32 -46.68 -37.52 -24.61
CA VAL A 32 -45.25 -37.57 -24.99
C VAL A 32 -44.99 -38.35 -26.30
N PRO A 33 -43.94 -38.00 -27.07
CA PRO A 33 -42.89 -39.00 -27.30
C PRO A 33 -41.46 -38.45 -27.08
N GLN A 34 -40.59 -39.40 -26.76
CA GLN A 34 -39.20 -39.28 -26.30
C GLN A 34 -38.24 -38.69 -27.35
N GLY A 35 -37.23 -37.94 -26.87
CA GLY A 35 -36.08 -37.52 -27.66
C GLY A 35 -34.93 -37.08 -26.75
N ASN A 36 -33.92 -37.93 -26.63
CA ASN A 36 -32.72 -37.77 -25.82
C ASN A 36 -31.77 -36.73 -26.46
N SER A 37 -31.27 -35.73 -25.73
CA SER A 37 -30.04 -35.02 -26.11
C SER A 37 -29.36 -34.46 -24.87
N GLY A 38 -28.16 -34.97 -24.60
CA GLY A 38 -27.36 -34.60 -23.44
C GLY A 38 -26.88 -33.16 -23.52
N ILE A 39 -27.15 -32.39 -22.48
CA ILE A 39 -26.52 -31.08 -22.27
C ILE A 39 -25.22 -31.35 -21.49
N LYS A 40 -24.09 -31.20 -22.18
CA LYS A 40 -22.78 -31.06 -21.53
C LYS A 40 -22.77 -29.70 -20.85
N VAL A 41 -22.84 -29.70 -19.53
CA VAL A 41 -22.70 -28.49 -18.70
C VAL A 41 -21.23 -28.06 -18.81
N GLU A 42 -20.97 -26.95 -19.50
CA GLU A 42 -19.68 -26.28 -19.42
C GLU A 42 -19.59 -25.64 -18.03
N GLN A 43 -18.62 -26.12 -17.26
CA GLN A 43 -18.28 -25.64 -15.94
C GLN A 43 -17.61 -24.26 -16.10
N PRO A 44 -18.00 -23.24 -15.34
CA PRO A 44 -17.28 -21.97 -15.33
C PRO A 44 -15.85 -22.24 -14.85
N GLU A 45 -14.85 -21.84 -15.63
CA GLU A 45 -13.45 -21.89 -15.21
C GLU A 45 -13.30 -21.04 -13.95
N GLU A 46 -12.88 -21.70 -12.87
CA GLU A 46 -12.51 -21.10 -11.60
C GLU A 46 -11.32 -20.15 -11.87
N PRO A 47 -11.39 -18.87 -11.49
CA PRO A 47 -10.29 -17.94 -11.76
C PRO A 47 -9.03 -18.46 -11.09
N GLU A 48 -7.96 -18.62 -11.88
CA GLU A 48 -6.66 -19.01 -11.34
C GLU A 48 -6.23 -17.97 -10.29
N PRO A 49 -5.64 -18.42 -9.16
CA PRO A 49 -5.19 -17.51 -8.13
C PRO A 49 -4.10 -16.61 -8.71
N GLU A 50 -4.33 -15.29 -8.70
CA GLU A 50 -3.29 -14.32 -9.06
C GLU A 50 -2.11 -14.50 -8.09
N GLU A 51 -0.94 -14.86 -8.62
CA GLU A 51 0.30 -14.84 -7.86
C GLU A 51 0.50 -13.41 -7.33
N SER A 52 0.50 -13.25 -6.01
CA SER A 52 0.80 -11.96 -5.40
C SER A 52 2.24 -11.60 -5.73
N GLU A 53 2.45 -10.60 -6.57
CA GLU A 53 3.78 -10.06 -6.82
C GLU A 53 4.41 -9.66 -5.48
N GLU A 54 5.64 -10.11 -5.24
CA GLU A 54 6.42 -9.74 -4.06
C GLU A 54 6.96 -8.31 -4.23
N ILE A 55 6.94 -7.51 -3.16
CA ILE A 55 7.46 -6.13 -3.20
C ILE A 55 8.97 -6.20 -3.51
N PRO A 56 9.48 -5.49 -4.54
CA PRO A 56 10.89 -5.66 -4.96
C PRO A 56 11.93 -5.12 -3.96
N ILE A 57 11.56 -4.15 -3.12
CA ILE A 57 12.41 -3.58 -2.08
C ILE A 57 11.58 -3.49 -0.81
N TYR A 58 12.08 -4.03 0.30
CA TYR A 58 11.39 -3.91 1.57
C TYR A 58 11.80 -2.63 2.29
N LEU A 59 10.91 -2.14 3.15
CA LEU A 59 11.19 -0.94 3.95
C LEU A 59 12.42 -1.13 4.86
N GLU A 60 12.63 -2.37 5.32
CA GLU A 60 13.75 -2.81 6.14
C GLU A 60 15.10 -2.76 5.41
N ASP A 61 15.09 -2.76 4.07
CA ASP A 61 16.27 -2.61 3.24
C ASP A 61 16.75 -1.16 3.17
N LEU A 62 15.92 -0.21 3.62
CA LEU A 62 16.20 1.22 3.60
C LEU A 62 16.14 1.84 5.00
N PRO A 63 16.90 1.34 5.99
CA PRO A 63 16.84 1.86 7.34
C PRO A 63 17.28 3.33 7.37
N ILE A 64 16.40 4.18 7.87
CA ILE A 64 16.65 5.60 8.08
C ILE A 64 17.17 5.86 9.49
N ILE A 65 18.15 6.76 9.59
CA ILE A 65 18.67 7.31 10.83
C ILE A 65 18.24 8.76 10.88
N LEU A 66 17.61 9.16 11.99
CA LEU A 66 17.13 10.51 12.22
C LEU A 66 17.84 11.11 13.44
N SER A 67 18.23 12.38 13.36
CA SER A 67 18.82 13.12 14.47
C SER A 67 18.35 14.56 14.50
N ILE A 68 18.04 15.08 15.70
CA ILE A 68 17.66 16.47 15.88
C ILE A 68 18.92 17.31 16.12
N ARG A 69 19.06 18.41 15.37
CA ARG A 69 20.12 19.40 15.60
C ARG A 69 19.73 20.38 16.69
N GLU A 70 20.76 20.88 17.38
CA GLU A 70 20.60 22.04 18.28
C GLU A 70 19.98 23.22 17.52
N PRO A 71 19.12 24.02 18.18
CA PRO A 71 18.51 25.17 17.55
C PRO A 71 19.57 26.15 17.04
N ASN A 72 19.35 26.72 15.86
CA ASN A 72 20.20 27.81 15.37
C ASN A 72 20.01 29.09 16.21
N SER A 73 20.71 30.18 15.85
CA SER A 73 20.67 31.44 16.60
C SER A 73 19.29 32.12 16.67
N ILE A 74 18.33 31.71 15.83
CA ILE A 74 16.94 32.21 15.86
C ILE A 74 15.96 31.17 16.40
N GLY A 75 16.44 30.05 16.95
CA GLY A 75 15.65 29.00 17.56
C GLY A 75 15.08 27.96 16.59
N THR A 76 15.49 27.94 15.31
CA THR A 76 15.01 26.92 14.37
C THR A 76 15.66 25.57 14.67
N VAL A 77 14.83 24.54 14.85
CA VAL A 77 15.23 23.15 15.01
C VAL A 77 15.16 22.43 13.67
N TYR A 78 16.18 21.64 13.36
CA TYR A 78 16.26 20.82 12.14
C TYR A 78 16.28 19.34 12.50
N LEU A 79 15.66 18.53 11.63
CA LEU A 79 15.72 17.08 11.65
C LEU A 79 16.61 16.62 10.50
N ASP A 80 17.74 16.05 10.85
CA ASP A 80 18.70 15.48 9.92
C ASP A 80 18.38 14.02 9.67
N ALA A 81 18.69 13.57 8.45
CA ALA A 81 18.48 12.21 8.02
C ALA A 81 19.62 11.68 7.16
N THR A 82 19.84 10.38 7.28
CA THR A 82 20.59 9.55 6.33
C THR A 82 19.86 8.21 6.23
N TYR A 83 19.94 7.52 5.09
CA TYR A 83 19.50 6.13 4.98
C TYR A 83 20.62 5.26 4.43
N ILE A 84 20.57 3.96 4.74
CA ILE A 84 21.47 2.96 4.16
C ILE A 84 20.69 2.24 3.06
N ASN A 85 21.26 2.10 1.86
CA ASN A 85 20.69 1.27 0.83
C ASN A 85 21.19 -0.17 0.98
N LYS A 86 20.37 -1.07 1.51
CA LYS A 86 20.68 -2.51 1.58
C LYS A 86 20.04 -3.32 0.45
N SER A 87 19.27 -2.67 -0.42
CA SER A 87 18.69 -3.32 -1.60
C SER A 87 19.76 -3.57 -2.66
N GLU A 88 19.42 -4.39 -3.65
CA GLU A 88 20.29 -4.64 -4.81
C GLU A 88 20.19 -3.52 -5.88
N TYR A 89 19.29 -2.55 -5.70
CA TYR A 89 19.03 -1.50 -6.69
C TYR A 89 19.66 -0.15 -6.28
N PRO A 90 20.26 0.60 -7.20
CA PRO A 90 20.56 2.01 -6.97
C PRO A 90 19.29 2.81 -6.69
N ILE A 91 19.26 3.53 -5.56
CA ILE A 91 18.16 4.44 -5.21
C ILE A 91 18.50 5.84 -5.71
N THR A 92 17.64 6.41 -6.53
CA THR A 92 17.84 7.72 -7.16
C THR A 92 16.93 8.81 -6.61
N ARG A 93 15.90 8.42 -5.85
CA ARG A 93 15.03 9.33 -5.11
C ARG A 93 14.62 8.67 -3.80
N TYR A 94 14.69 9.45 -2.73
CA TYR A 94 14.16 9.10 -1.42
C TYR A 94 13.34 10.29 -0.90
N PHE A 95 12.05 10.10 -0.65
CA PHE A 95 11.17 11.17 -0.22
C PHE A 95 10.27 10.68 0.93
N MET A 96 10.45 11.24 2.11
CA MET A 96 9.72 10.85 3.31
C MET A 96 8.84 11.99 3.82
N THR A 97 7.57 11.69 4.04
CA THR A 97 6.66 12.59 4.73
C THR A 97 6.65 12.28 6.22
N ILE A 98 6.85 13.31 7.04
CA ILE A 98 6.85 13.23 8.50
C ILE A 98 5.74 14.13 9.06
N LEU A 99 5.05 13.66 10.10
CA LEU A 99 4.24 14.49 10.99
C LEU A 99 5.09 14.91 12.20
N LEU A 100 5.16 16.21 12.42
CA LEU A 100 5.70 16.83 13.63
C LEU A 100 4.55 17.04 14.61
N LYS A 101 4.47 16.18 15.64
CA LYS A 101 3.30 16.08 16.53
C LYS A 101 3.14 17.26 17.48
N ASP A 102 4.24 17.92 17.83
CA ASP A 102 4.26 19.10 18.71
C ASP A 102 3.46 20.27 18.13
N LYS A 103 3.47 20.42 16.81
CA LYS A 103 2.76 21.47 16.07
C LYS A 103 1.68 20.97 15.12
N ASN A 104 1.54 19.65 14.99
CA ASN A 104 0.62 18.99 14.06
C ASN A 104 0.80 19.45 12.61
N GLU A 105 2.06 19.57 12.17
CA GLU A 105 2.42 19.97 10.80
C GLU A 105 3.20 18.87 10.10
N LYS A 106 3.10 18.82 8.77
CA LYS A 106 3.93 17.94 7.95
C LYS A 106 5.26 18.62 7.59
N THR A 107 6.31 17.82 7.54
CA THR A 107 7.63 18.18 7.02
C THR A 107 8.10 17.09 6.06
N TYR A 108 9.07 17.42 5.21
CA TYR A 108 9.48 16.54 4.11
C TYR A 108 11.00 16.39 4.10
N LEU A 109 11.47 15.15 4.16
CA LEU A 109 12.87 14.81 4.01
C LEU A 109 13.07 14.23 2.60
N SER A 110 13.95 14.82 1.81
CA SER A 110 14.17 14.40 0.42
C SER A 110 15.65 14.33 0.06
N SER A 111 16.04 13.27 -0.63
CA SER A 111 17.33 13.14 -1.31
C SER A 111 17.12 12.72 -2.76
N HIS A 112 17.89 13.32 -3.66
CA HIS A 112 17.92 13.04 -5.10
C HIS A 112 19.29 12.52 -5.56
N ASP A 113 20.18 12.25 -4.61
CA ASP A 113 21.46 11.64 -4.91
C ASP A 113 21.27 10.16 -5.22
N THR A 114 22.11 9.63 -6.11
CA THR A 114 22.15 8.18 -6.35
C THR A 114 22.91 7.52 -5.22
N VAL A 115 22.26 6.60 -4.51
CA VAL A 115 22.85 5.79 -3.43
C VAL A 115 22.93 4.35 -3.91
N LEU A 116 24.15 3.85 -4.11
CA LEU A 116 24.37 2.51 -4.63
C LEU A 116 24.10 1.44 -3.56
N PRO A 117 23.90 0.16 -3.96
CA PRO A 117 23.81 -0.94 -3.02
C PRO A 117 24.96 -0.97 -2.01
N GLY A 118 24.62 -1.04 -0.73
CA GLY A 118 25.56 -1.02 0.40
C GLY A 118 25.99 0.37 0.87
N GLU A 119 25.65 1.44 0.17
CA GLU A 119 26.06 2.81 0.54
C GLU A 119 25.11 3.47 1.55
N THR A 120 25.63 4.49 2.23
CA THR A 120 24.84 5.42 3.03
C THR A 120 24.63 6.69 2.23
N SER A 121 23.41 7.23 2.23
CA SER A 121 23.09 8.48 1.57
C SER A 121 23.92 9.64 2.13
N PRO A 122 24.11 10.72 1.36
CA PRO A 122 24.45 12.02 1.93
C PRO A 122 23.44 12.43 3.01
N ASN A 123 23.83 13.38 3.85
CA ASN A 123 22.91 13.97 4.81
C ASN A 123 21.89 14.87 4.10
N PHE A 124 20.63 14.75 4.48
CA PHE A 124 19.53 15.61 4.05
C PHE A 124 18.70 16.00 5.27
N ASP A 125 18.04 17.15 5.22
CA ASP A 125 17.36 17.69 6.39
C ASP A 125 16.04 18.39 6.05
N SER A 126 15.27 18.63 7.10
CA SER A 126 14.06 19.44 7.07
C SER A 126 13.82 20.06 8.44
N PHE A 127 12.72 20.79 8.61
CA PHE A 127 12.34 21.31 9.92
C PHE A 127 12.07 20.17 10.91
N GLY A 128 12.59 20.30 12.13
CA GLY A 128 12.36 19.38 13.24
C GLY A 128 11.29 19.87 14.23
N PRO A 129 10.96 19.06 15.25
CA PRO A 129 10.04 19.44 16.31
C PRO A 129 10.68 20.48 17.24
N GLN A 130 9.92 21.51 17.62
CA GLN A 130 10.40 22.60 18.48
C GLN A 130 10.71 22.13 19.91
N THR A 131 10.08 21.04 20.34
CA THR A 131 10.32 20.36 21.63
C THR A 131 11.70 19.70 21.71
N MET A 132 12.38 19.51 20.57
CA MET A 132 13.60 18.73 20.43
C MET A 132 13.45 17.26 20.86
N ASP A 133 12.22 16.75 20.98
CA ASP A 133 11.94 15.34 21.28
C ASP A 133 11.77 14.55 19.99
N ILE A 134 12.61 13.54 19.76
CA ILE A 134 12.49 12.64 18.61
C ILE A 134 11.16 11.88 18.61
N ASN A 135 10.54 11.70 19.77
CA ASN A 135 9.22 11.10 19.87
C ASN A 135 8.13 11.95 19.21
N ASP A 136 8.36 13.24 18.95
CA ASP A 136 7.43 14.09 18.20
C ASP A 136 7.54 13.92 16.68
N VAL A 137 8.44 13.05 16.21
CA VAL A 137 8.62 12.71 14.80
C VAL A 137 7.87 11.42 14.47
N GLU A 138 6.85 11.51 13.61
CA GLU A 138 6.08 10.37 13.13
C GLU A 138 6.24 10.22 11.61
N LYS A 139 6.81 9.10 11.16
CA LYS A 139 6.94 8.78 9.73
C LYS A 139 5.56 8.39 9.18
N LEU A 140 5.14 9.02 8.08
CA LEU A 140 3.85 8.76 7.45
C LEU A 140 4.01 7.91 6.19
N THR A 141 4.76 8.43 5.21
CA THR A 141 4.99 7.75 3.93
C THR A 141 6.46 7.81 3.55
N LEU A 142 6.90 6.81 2.79
CA LEU A 142 8.17 6.82 2.07
C LEU A 142 7.88 6.54 0.59
N GLU A 143 8.34 7.43 -0.28
CA GLU A 143 8.39 7.20 -1.71
C GLU A 143 9.84 7.03 -2.13
N ILE A 144 10.13 5.99 -2.92
CA ILE A 144 11.44 5.78 -3.53
C ILE A 144 11.33 5.61 -5.04
N THR A 145 12.41 6.00 -5.71
CA THR A 145 12.67 5.61 -7.10
C THR A 145 13.98 4.85 -7.13
N ALA A 146 13.96 3.67 -7.74
CA ALA A 146 15.12 2.82 -7.93
C ALA A 146 15.38 2.60 -9.43
N LYS A 147 16.64 2.37 -9.80
CA LYS A 147 17.02 1.98 -11.16
C LYS A 147 17.19 0.46 -11.24
N THR A 148 16.50 -0.16 -12.17
CA THR A 148 16.63 -1.61 -12.47
C THR A 148 17.76 -1.87 -13.47
N GLU A 149 18.15 -3.14 -13.64
CA GLU A 149 19.21 -3.55 -14.60
C GLU A 149 18.94 -3.09 -16.04
N ASN A 150 17.67 -2.93 -16.42
CA ASN A 150 17.27 -2.50 -17.76
C ASN A 150 17.14 -0.97 -17.91
N ASN A 151 17.68 -0.19 -16.96
CA ASN A 151 17.49 1.27 -16.83
C ASN A 151 16.03 1.73 -16.63
N LYS A 152 15.08 0.80 -16.48
CA LYS A 152 13.70 1.13 -16.08
C LYS A 152 13.69 1.65 -14.66
N GLU A 153 12.76 2.55 -14.38
CA GLU A 153 12.53 3.07 -13.04
C GLU A 153 11.51 2.22 -12.32
N LEU A 154 11.84 1.84 -11.10
CA LEU A 154 10.92 1.22 -10.15
C LEU A 154 10.49 2.30 -9.17
N TYR A 155 9.18 2.55 -9.09
CA TYR A 155 8.57 3.45 -8.14
C TYR A 155 7.92 2.63 -7.04
N ILE A 156 8.20 2.97 -5.77
CA ILE A 156 7.56 2.33 -4.62
C ILE A 156 7.10 3.41 -3.64
N GLU A 157 5.85 3.33 -3.20
CA GLU A 157 5.29 4.11 -2.11
C GLU A 157 4.93 3.18 -0.94
N TYR A 158 5.38 3.51 0.25
CA TYR A 158 5.05 2.81 1.50
C TYR A 158 4.19 3.70 2.39
N ASP A 159 3.16 3.11 3.01
CA ASP A 159 2.43 3.70 4.14
C ASP A 159 2.92 3.08 5.46
N TYR A 160 3.56 3.88 6.32
CA TYR A 160 4.12 3.39 7.60
C TYR A 160 3.06 2.94 8.60
N LYS A 161 1.83 3.47 8.54
CA LYS A 161 0.76 3.14 9.50
C LYS A 161 0.08 1.85 9.14
N LEU A 162 -0.17 1.67 7.85
CA LEU A 162 -0.92 0.54 7.33
C LEU A 162 -0.01 -0.62 6.95
N GLY A 163 1.29 -0.37 6.75
CA GLY A 163 2.29 -1.39 6.44
C GLY A 163 2.11 -2.01 5.05
N TRP A 164 1.44 -1.30 4.13
CA TRP A 164 1.34 -1.71 2.72
C TRP A 164 2.30 -0.89 1.86
N ALA A 165 2.58 -1.42 0.66
CA ALA A 165 3.30 -0.74 -0.39
C ALA A 165 2.55 -0.85 -1.72
N GLU A 166 2.62 0.19 -2.53
CA GLU A 166 2.24 0.16 -3.94
C GLU A 166 3.50 0.39 -4.78
N TRP A 167 3.62 -0.33 -5.89
CA TRP A 167 4.78 -0.22 -6.77
C TRP A 167 4.41 -0.40 -8.23
N TYR A 168 5.20 0.20 -9.11
CA TYR A 168 5.13 0.00 -10.54
C TYR A 168 6.47 0.27 -11.21
N TYR A 169 6.69 -0.38 -12.34
CA TYR A 169 7.81 -0.09 -13.22
C TYR A 169 7.36 0.95 -14.26
N ALA A 170 8.10 2.04 -14.39
CA ALA A 170 7.92 2.95 -15.51
C ALA A 170 8.52 2.35 -16.79
N ASP A 171 7.82 2.58 -17.91
CA ASP A 171 8.20 2.13 -19.25
C ASP A 171 9.37 2.92 -19.86
#